data_AF-A0A2H9R259-F1
#
_entry.id   AF-A0A2H9R259-F1
#
_cell.length_a   1.000
_cell.length_b   1.000
_cell.length_c   1.000
_cell.angle_alpha   90.00
_cell.angle_beta   90.00
_cell.angle_gamma   90.00
#
_symmetry.space_group_name_H-M   'P 1'
#
loop_
_entity.id
_entity.type
_entity.pdbx_description
1 polymer ?
#
loop_
_entity_poly.entity_id
_entity_poly.type
_entity_poly.pdbx_seq_one_letter_code
_entity_poly.pdbx_strand_id
1 'polypeptide(L)'
;EEMLERIRKMRIKIDILLLDRGLTKNSKTIDLLEEKGIGYLGLCIKHENVKDILVRMKGTFLKIEGFTIGKAKTTLVIIKDDKIDWVFVTNINIGLFRYIQIYKKRWDIENGFQVCDRANIDTKSVKEKVRYFFFLFTLVLYNLWKSMKILVPFKRLVILLAESEHKFASLIRVS
;
A
#
# COMPACT_ATOMS: atom_id res chain seq x y z
N GLU A 1 -15.93 4.98 1.06
CA GLU A 1 -16.30 6.33 1.50
C GLU A 1 -15.93 6.60 2.95
N GLU A 2 -16.40 5.81 3.92
CA GLU A 2 -16.15 6.04 5.35
C GLU A 2 -14.65 6.24 5.69
N MET A 3 -13.76 5.42 5.11
CA MET A 3 -12.32 5.55 5.33
C MET A 3 -11.76 6.91 4.87
N LEU A 4 -12.20 7.41 3.71
CA LEU A 4 -11.76 8.73 3.20
C LEU A 4 -12.23 9.85 4.11
N GLU A 5 -13.44 9.71 4.65
CA GLU A 5 -14.01 10.69 5.58
C GLU A 5 -13.27 10.71 6.92
N ARG A 6 -12.89 9.54 7.45
CA ARG A 6 -12.04 9.44 8.64
C ARG A 6 -10.67 10.10 8.42
N ILE A 7 -10.03 9.85 7.27
CA ILE A 7 -8.73 10.45 6.93
C ILE A 7 -8.83 11.99 6.88
N ARG A 8 -9.91 12.52 6.29
CA ARG A 8 -10.18 13.97 6.27
C ARG A 8 -10.35 14.55 7.68
N LYS A 9 -11.10 13.88 8.55
CA LYS A 9 -11.25 14.29 9.96
C LYS A 9 -9.92 14.31 10.72
N MET A 10 -9.02 13.40 10.39
CA MET A 10 -7.66 13.35 10.96
C MET A 10 -6.71 14.40 10.36
N ARG A 11 -7.17 15.22 9.40
CA ARG A 11 -6.36 16.24 8.68
C ARG A 11 -5.13 15.66 7.98
N ILE A 12 -5.19 14.39 7.59
CA ILE A 12 -4.12 13.73 6.84
C ILE A 12 -4.34 14.02 5.36
N LYS A 13 -3.34 14.61 4.71
CA LYS A 13 -3.35 14.84 3.27
C LYS A 13 -3.00 13.55 2.53
N ILE A 14 -3.83 13.15 1.58
CA ILE A 14 -3.56 12.03 0.69
C ILE A 14 -2.89 12.58 -0.56
N ASP A 15 -1.64 12.19 -0.83
CA ASP A 15 -0.95 12.58 -2.06
C ASP A 15 -1.35 11.70 -3.24
N ILE A 16 -1.14 10.38 -3.13
CA ILE A 16 -1.48 9.39 -4.17
C ILE A 16 -1.95 8.10 -3.50
N LEU A 17 -3.07 7.55 -3.97
CA LEU A 17 -3.59 6.25 -3.56
C LEU A 17 -3.08 5.15 -4.51
N LEU A 18 -2.37 4.15 -3.97
CA LEU A 18 -1.91 2.99 -4.75
C LEU A 18 -2.93 1.86 -4.67
N LEU A 19 -3.53 1.53 -5.81
CA LEU A 19 -4.61 0.55 -5.89
C LEU A 19 -4.08 -0.81 -6.35
N ASP A 20 -4.57 -1.87 -5.73
CA ASP A 20 -4.38 -3.23 -6.26
C ASP A 20 -5.39 -3.53 -7.40
N ARG A 21 -5.11 -4.57 -8.19
CA ARG A 21 -5.92 -4.98 -9.35
C ARG A 21 -7.39 -5.25 -9.01
N GLY A 22 -7.67 -5.72 -7.79
CA GLY A 22 -9.03 -5.94 -7.32
C GLY A 22 -9.84 -4.63 -7.20
N LEU A 23 -9.18 -3.53 -6.84
CA LEU A 23 -9.81 -2.21 -6.66
C LEU A 23 -9.98 -1.47 -7.99
N THR A 24 -9.11 -1.71 -8.97
CA THR A 24 -9.22 -1.11 -10.31
C THR A 24 -10.31 -1.76 -11.16
N LYS A 25 -10.75 -2.97 -10.82
CA LYS A 25 -11.89 -3.63 -11.48
C LYS A 25 -13.22 -2.92 -11.20
N ASN A 26 -13.34 -2.29 -10.03
CA ASN A 26 -14.60 -1.71 -9.59
C ASN A 26 -14.72 -0.26 -10.08
N SER A 27 -15.60 -0.02 -11.05
CA SER A 27 -15.86 1.32 -11.58
C SER A 27 -16.28 2.30 -10.50
N LYS A 28 -17.03 1.85 -9.47
CA LYS A 28 -17.47 2.71 -8.36
C LYS A 28 -16.31 3.28 -7.56
N THR A 29 -15.23 2.51 -7.40
CA THR A 29 -14.03 2.96 -6.69
C THR A 29 -13.35 4.07 -7.47
N ILE A 30 -13.22 3.90 -8.79
CA ILE A 30 -12.61 4.89 -9.68
C ILE A 30 -13.47 6.16 -9.72
N ASP A 31 -14.77 6.03 -9.94
CA ASP A 31 -15.72 7.15 -9.95
C ASP A 31 -15.65 7.96 -8.65
N LEU A 32 -15.62 7.28 -7.50
CA LEU A 32 -15.50 7.94 -6.19
C LEU A 32 -14.19 8.72 -6.07
N LEU A 33 -13.06 8.16 -6.54
CA LEU A 33 -11.76 8.82 -6.45
C LEU A 33 -11.68 10.03 -7.38
N GLU A 34 -12.27 9.93 -8.58
CA GLU A 34 -12.39 11.05 -9.52
C GLU A 34 -13.29 12.15 -8.95
N GLU A 35 -14.46 11.82 -8.40
CA GLU A 35 -15.39 12.77 -7.78
C GLU A 35 -14.74 13.51 -6.60
N LYS A 36 -13.93 12.82 -5.80
CA LYS A 36 -13.22 13.41 -4.66
C LYS A 36 -11.91 14.11 -5.06
N GLY A 37 -11.51 14.06 -6.33
CA GLY A 37 -10.26 14.65 -6.82
C GLY A 37 -9.00 14.04 -6.19
N ILE A 38 -9.04 12.77 -5.82
CA ILE A 38 -7.92 12.08 -5.17
C ILE A 38 -7.06 11.43 -6.26
N GLY A 39 -5.77 11.75 -6.28
CA GLY A 39 -4.82 11.13 -7.19
C GLY A 39 -4.68 9.64 -6.91
N TYR A 40 -4.78 8.78 -7.93
CA TYR A 40 -4.61 7.34 -7.77
C TYR A 40 -3.78 6.71 -8.87
N LEU A 41 -3.18 5.56 -8.56
CA LEU A 41 -2.41 4.74 -9.49
C LEU A 41 -2.65 3.26 -9.18
N GLY A 42 -3.18 2.52 -10.15
CA GLY A 42 -3.43 1.08 -10.00
C GLY A 42 -3.09 0.30 -11.26
N LEU A 43 -2.83 -1.00 -11.12
CA LEU A 43 -2.69 -1.87 -12.29
C LEU A 43 -4.06 -2.18 -12.92
N CYS A 44 -4.15 -2.05 -14.24
CA CYS A 44 -5.31 -2.49 -15.00
C CYS A 44 -5.30 -4.01 -15.17
N ILE A 45 -6.47 -4.63 -15.04
CA ILE A 45 -6.66 -6.01 -15.50
C ILE A 45 -6.64 -5.99 -17.03
N LYS A 46 -5.84 -6.87 -17.65
CA LYS A 46 -5.73 -7.00 -19.11
C LYS A 46 -6.98 -7.68 -19.67
N HIS A 47 -8.06 -6.92 -19.85
CA HIS A 47 -9.23 -7.32 -20.63
C HIS A 47 -8.90 -7.41 -22.14
N GLU A 48 -9.76 -8.04 -22.93
CA GLU A 48 -9.58 -8.23 -24.37
C GLU A 48 -9.23 -6.94 -25.10
N ASN A 49 -9.96 -5.84 -24.84
CA ASN A 49 -9.67 -4.51 -25.39
C ASN A 49 -8.25 -4.01 -25.07
N VAL A 50 -7.76 -4.25 -23.85
CA VAL A 50 -6.42 -3.83 -23.42
C VAL A 50 -5.35 -4.70 -24.07
N LYS A 51 -5.62 -6.00 -24.24
CA LYS A 51 -4.74 -6.93 -24.96
C LYS A 51 -4.62 -6.52 -26.43
N ASP A 52 -5.72 -6.15 -27.07
CA ASP A 52 -5.72 -5.68 -28.45
C ASP A 52 -4.91 -4.39 -28.59
N ILE A 53 -5.05 -3.45 -27.66
CA ILE A 53 -4.24 -2.23 -27.62
C ILE A 53 -2.75 -2.58 -27.46
N LEU A 54 -2.40 -3.51 -26.56
CA LEU A 54 -1.01 -3.97 -26.36
C LEU A 54 -0.41 -4.57 -27.63
N VAL A 55 -1.17 -5.37 -28.38
CA VAL A 55 -0.74 -6.00 -29.64
C VAL A 55 -0.55 -4.95 -30.75
N ARG A 56 -1.49 -4.01 -30.88
CA ARG A 56 -1.47 -3.00 -31.95
C ARG A 56 -0.47 -1.87 -31.70
N MET A 57 -0.11 -1.62 -30.44
CA MET A 57 0.78 -0.55 -30.05
C MET A 57 2.20 -0.75 -30.60
N LYS A 58 2.64 0.22 -31.42
CA LYS A 58 4.05 0.38 -31.84
C LYS A 58 4.75 1.37 -30.89
N GLY A 59 5.80 0.93 -30.22
CA GLY A 59 6.57 1.75 -29.25
C GLY A 59 6.50 1.23 -27.82
N THR A 60 7.15 1.94 -26.89
CA THR A 60 7.30 1.54 -25.48
C THR A 60 6.37 2.27 -24.52
N PHE A 61 5.71 3.36 -24.95
CA PHE A 61 4.79 4.13 -24.11
C PHE A 61 3.54 4.56 -24.87
N LEU A 62 2.38 4.42 -24.23
CA LEU A 62 1.10 4.90 -24.74
C LEU A 62 0.24 5.40 -23.59
N LYS A 63 -0.34 6.58 -23.76
CA LYS A 63 -1.32 7.17 -22.83
C LYS A 63 -2.63 7.37 -23.57
N ILE A 64 -3.71 6.83 -23.03
CA ILE A 64 -5.07 6.97 -23.56
C ILE A 64 -5.91 7.66 -22.51
N GLU A 65 -6.29 8.91 -22.76
CA GLU A 65 -7.19 9.68 -21.91
C GLU A 65 -8.65 9.34 -22.25
N GLY A 66 -9.54 9.41 -21.26
CA GLY A 66 -10.96 9.10 -21.45
C GLY A 66 -11.28 7.62 -21.63
N PHE A 67 -10.35 6.73 -21.27
CA PHE A 67 -10.57 5.28 -21.25
C PHE A 67 -11.67 4.92 -20.24
N THR A 68 -12.59 4.06 -20.64
CA THR A 68 -13.72 3.66 -19.79
C THR A 68 -13.47 2.32 -19.11
N ILE A 69 -13.57 2.29 -17.78
CA ILE A 69 -13.59 1.07 -16.98
C ILE A 69 -15.00 0.90 -16.42
N GLY A 70 -15.78 0.02 -17.05
CA GLY A 70 -17.21 -0.05 -16.80
C GLY A 70 -17.89 1.26 -17.20
N LYS A 71 -18.35 2.03 -16.21
CA LYS A 71 -18.97 3.35 -16.42
C LYS A 71 -18.03 4.53 -16.12
N ALA A 72 -16.89 4.26 -15.48
CA ALA A 72 -15.96 5.28 -15.03
C ALA A 72 -15.03 5.70 -16.16
N LYS A 73 -14.78 7.00 -16.32
CA LYS A 73 -13.76 7.54 -17.24
C LYS A 73 -12.48 7.79 -16.48
N THR A 74 -11.36 7.34 -17.03
CA THR A 74 -10.02 7.42 -16.43
C THR A 74 -8.97 7.48 -17.53
N THR A 75 -7.71 7.71 -17.17
CA THR A 75 -6.59 7.53 -18.11
C THR A 75 -6.02 6.12 -18.01
N LEU A 76 -5.72 5.51 -19.16
CA LEU A 76 -4.94 4.28 -19.29
C LEU A 76 -3.51 4.64 -19.67
N VAL A 77 -2.53 4.10 -18.96
CA VAL A 77 -1.10 4.29 -19.24
C VAL A 77 -0.46 2.93 -19.47
N ILE A 78 0.15 2.72 -20.64
CA ILE A 78 0.84 1.49 -21.02
C ILE A 78 2.32 1.78 -21.16
N ILE A 79 3.14 0.98 -20.49
CA ILE A 79 4.60 1.00 -20.58
C ILE A 79 5.06 -0.42 -20.91
N LYS A 80 5.59 -0.63 -22.12
CA LYS A 80 6.24 -1.89 -22.48
C LYS A 80 7.65 -1.90 -21.89
N ASP A 81 8.00 -3.02 -21.28
CA ASP A 81 9.29 -3.30 -20.68
C ASP A 81 9.67 -4.73 -21.07
N ASP A 82 10.96 -5.00 -21.25
CA ASP A 82 11.46 -6.28 -21.80
C ASP A 82 11.00 -7.49 -20.97
N LYS A 83 10.71 -7.25 -19.68
CA LYS A 83 10.27 -8.28 -18.74
C LYS A 83 8.75 -8.36 -18.60
N ILE A 84 8.09 -7.22 -18.43
CA ILE A 84 6.66 -7.16 -18.07
C ILE A 84 6.05 -5.86 -18.60
N ASP A 85 5.01 -5.97 -19.45
CA ASP A 85 4.21 -4.79 -19.80
C ASP A 85 3.40 -4.30 -18.61
N TRP A 86 3.64 -3.04 -18.22
CA TRP A 86 2.89 -2.33 -17.21
C TRP A 86 1.69 -1.65 -17.83
N VAL A 87 0.50 -1.95 -17.32
CA VAL A 87 -0.73 -1.27 -17.72
C VAL A 87 -1.35 -0.66 -16.47
N PHE A 88 -1.41 0.66 -16.43
CA PHE A 88 -1.92 1.42 -15.31
C PHE A 88 -3.24 2.10 -15.63
N VAL A 89 -4.06 2.23 -14.60
CA VAL A 89 -5.25 3.07 -14.53
C VAL A 89 -4.96 4.20 -13.56
N THR A 90 -5.13 5.43 -13.99
CA THR A 90 -4.72 6.59 -13.20
C THR A 90 -5.42 7.87 -13.65
N ASN A 91 -5.53 8.83 -12.74
CA ASN A 91 -5.89 10.21 -13.03
C ASN A 91 -4.72 11.19 -12.80
N ILE A 92 -3.53 10.68 -12.45
CA ILE A 92 -2.34 11.49 -12.27
C ILE A 92 -1.47 11.52 -13.53
N ASN A 93 -0.92 12.69 -13.83
CA ASN A 93 0.01 12.89 -14.94
C ASN A 93 1.43 13.08 -14.41
N ILE A 94 2.28 12.08 -14.60
CA ILE A 94 3.67 12.07 -14.13
C ILE A 94 4.59 11.49 -15.21
N GLY A 95 5.91 11.69 -15.06
CA GLY A 95 6.88 11.16 -16.02
C GLY A 95 6.88 9.63 -16.09
N LEU A 96 7.19 9.08 -17.27
CA LEU A 96 7.17 7.66 -17.62
C LEU A 96 7.69 6.73 -16.51
N PHE A 97 8.94 6.93 -16.09
CA PHE A 97 9.61 6.09 -15.09
C PHE A 97 9.00 6.21 -13.69
N ARG A 98 8.35 7.34 -13.38
CA ARG A 98 7.76 7.58 -12.05
C ARG A 98 6.54 6.72 -11.80
N TYR A 99 5.76 6.35 -12.82
CA TYR A 99 4.63 5.42 -12.67
C TYR A 99 5.08 4.11 -12.04
N ILE A 100 6.11 3.48 -12.61
CA ILE A 100 6.64 2.19 -12.13
C ILE A 100 7.26 2.35 -10.72
N GLN A 101 8.07 3.40 -10.51
CA GLN A 101 8.72 3.64 -9.21
C GLN A 101 7.70 3.84 -8.08
N ILE A 102 6.65 4.64 -8.32
CA ILE A 102 5.60 4.90 -7.34
C ILE A 102 4.79 3.63 -7.10
N TYR A 103 4.40 2.92 -8.17
CA TYR A 103 3.60 1.70 -8.01
C TYR A 103 4.33 0.59 -7.24
N LYS A 104 5.65 0.46 -7.41
CA LYS A 104 6.47 -0.49 -6.64
C LYS A 104 6.35 -0.28 -5.12
N LYS A 105 6.09 0.94 -4.65
CA LYS A 105 5.86 1.23 -3.22
C LYS A 105 4.62 0.54 -2.65
N ARG A 106 3.67 0.09 -3.49
CA ARG A 106 2.51 -0.72 -3.06
C ARG A 106 2.94 -1.96 -2.25
N TRP A 107 4.08 -2.56 -2.61
CA TRP A 107 4.63 -3.73 -1.93
C TRP A 107 4.99 -3.48 -0.45
N ASP A 108 5.13 -2.22 -0.02
CA ASP A 108 5.36 -1.91 1.39
C ASP A 108 4.23 -2.39 2.31
N ILE A 109 3.01 -2.50 1.80
CA ILE A 109 1.87 -3.04 2.56
C ILE A 109 2.07 -4.54 2.82
N GLU A 110 2.48 -5.31 1.81
CA GLU A 110 2.73 -6.75 1.95
C GLU A 110 3.91 -7.03 2.89
N ASN A 111 4.99 -6.27 2.73
CA ASN A 111 6.11 -6.28 3.67
C ASN A 111 5.64 -5.92 5.10
N GLY A 112 4.70 -4.99 5.22
CA GLY A 112 4.09 -4.60 6.48
C GLY A 112 3.36 -5.76 7.16
N PHE A 113 2.46 -6.41 6.44
CA PHE A 113 1.72 -7.57 6.93
C PHE A 113 2.67 -8.70 7.37
N GLN A 114 3.67 -9.05 6.57
CA GLN A 114 4.64 -10.08 6.95
C GLN A 114 5.43 -9.75 8.23
N VAL A 115 5.70 -8.46 8.49
CA VAL A 115 6.36 -8.04 9.73
C VAL A 115 5.36 -8.12 10.89
N CYS A 116 4.14 -7.62 10.71
CA CYS A 116 3.09 -7.72 11.71
C CYS A 116 2.79 -9.17 12.09
N ASP A 117 2.72 -10.09 11.14
CA ASP A 117 2.48 -11.52 11.40
C ASP A 117 3.59 -12.12 12.26
N ARG A 118 4.85 -11.76 12.00
CA ARG A 118 6.00 -12.20 12.83
C ARG A 118 6.08 -11.53 14.19
N ALA A 119 5.52 -10.33 14.31
CA ALA A 119 5.46 -9.56 15.54
C ALA A 119 4.26 -9.96 16.41
N ASN A 120 3.27 -10.60 15.80
CA ASN A 120 2.02 -10.92 16.45
C ASN A 120 2.24 -11.93 17.58
N ILE A 121 1.59 -11.68 18.71
CA ILE A 121 1.65 -12.55 19.87
C ILE A 121 0.51 -13.56 19.75
N ASP A 122 0.86 -14.82 19.54
CA ASP A 122 -0.10 -15.91 19.49
C ASP A 122 -0.76 -16.10 20.86
N THR A 123 -2.09 -16.08 20.89
CA THR A 123 -2.87 -16.25 22.12
C THR A 123 -4.00 -17.26 21.91
N LYS A 124 -4.21 -18.13 22.91
CA LYS A 124 -5.37 -19.02 22.97
C LYS A 124 -6.61 -18.37 23.60
N SER A 125 -6.50 -17.11 24.04
CA SER A 125 -7.62 -16.39 24.63
C SER A 125 -8.76 -16.22 23.63
N VAL A 126 -9.98 -16.50 24.07
CA VAL A 126 -11.22 -16.25 23.30
C VAL A 126 -11.75 -14.83 23.50
N LYS A 127 -11.24 -14.09 24.49
CA LYS A 127 -11.69 -12.73 24.79
C LYS A 127 -11.21 -11.77 23.72
N GLU A 128 -12.14 -11.14 23.02
CA GLU A 128 -11.86 -10.16 21.95
C GLU A 128 -10.91 -9.04 22.42
N LYS A 129 -11.10 -8.52 23.64
CA LYS A 129 -10.27 -7.43 24.20
C LYS A 129 -8.79 -7.81 24.28
N VAL A 130 -8.50 -9.07 24.61
CA VAL A 130 -7.13 -9.58 24.69
C VAL A 130 -6.52 -9.68 23.28
N ARG A 131 -7.29 -10.18 22.30
CA ARG A 131 -6.84 -10.25 20.90
C ARG A 131 -6.59 -8.87 20.30
N TYR A 132 -7.50 -7.92 20.55
CA TYR A 132 -7.35 -6.53 20.11
C TYR A 132 -6.14 -5.85 20.76
N PHE A 133 -5.90 -6.09 22.05
CA PHE A 133 -4.71 -5.56 22.72
C PHE A 133 -3.42 -6.03 22.04
N PHE A 134 -3.27 -7.33 21.79
CA PHE A 134 -2.09 -7.86 21.09
C PHE A 134 -1.96 -7.33 19.66
N PHE A 135 -3.08 -7.20 18.95
CA PHE A 135 -3.08 -6.57 17.63
C PHE A 135 -2.57 -5.12 17.68
N LEU A 136 -3.08 -4.30 18.61
CA LEU A 136 -2.62 -2.92 18.77
C LEU A 136 -1.14 -2.86 19.18
N PHE A 137 -0.69 -3.76 20.07
CA PHE A 137 0.70 -3.86 20.48
C PHE A 137 1.62 -4.16 19.28
N THR A 138 1.21 -5.10 18.42
CA THR A 138 1.89 -5.39 17.15
C THR A 138 2.01 -4.16 16.26
N LEU A 139 0.94 -3.36 16.13
CA LEU A 139 0.98 -2.12 15.34
C LEU A 139 1.93 -1.07 15.94
N VAL A 140 2.02 -0.97 17.26
CA VAL A 140 2.98 -0.08 17.93
C VAL A 140 4.41 -0.51 17.64
N LEU A 141 4.74 -1.79 17.80
CA LEU A 141 6.06 -2.33 17.48
C LEU A 141 6.42 -2.14 16.00
N TYR A 142 5.46 -2.36 15.10
CA TYR A 142 5.64 -2.13 13.67
C TYR A 142 5.96 -0.66 13.37
N ASN A 143 5.19 0.28 13.93
CA ASN A 143 5.42 1.72 13.70
C ASN A 143 6.76 2.19 14.28
N LEU A 144 7.12 1.69 15.46
CA LEU A 144 8.43 1.93 16.08
C LEU A 144 9.55 1.43 15.14
N TRP A 145 9.44 0.21 14.63
CA TRP A 145 10.40 -0.31 13.66
C TRP A 145 10.42 0.48 12.36
N LYS A 146 9.26 0.88 11.82
CA LYS A 146 9.18 1.64 10.58
C LYS A 146 9.98 2.94 10.67
N SER A 147 10.01 3.60 11.83
CA SER A 147 10.84 4.78 12.09
C SER A 147 12.35 4.50 12.11
N MET A 148 12.75 3.27 12.44
CA MET A 148 14.15 2.82 12.54
C MET A 148 14.57 1.84 11.45
N LYS A 149 13.73 1.61 10.44
CA LYS A 149 13.88 0.50 9.47
C LYS A 149 15.20 0.54 8.70
N ILE A 150 15.75 1.74 8.49
CA ILE A 150 17.04 1.94 7.80
C ILE A 150 18.21 1.47 8.67
N LEU A 151 18.08 1.56 9.99
CA LEU A 151 19.14 1.31 10.95
C LEU A 151 19.15 -0.15 11.42
N VAL A 152 17.97 -0.72 11.67
CA VAL A 152 17.86 -2.01 12.39
C VAL A 152 16.77 -2.91 11.77
N PRO A 153 17.09 -4.19 11.47
CA PRO A 153 16.07 -5.17 11.10
C PRO A 153 15.07 -5.42 12.23
N PHE A 154 13.81 -5.74 11.90
CA PHE A 154 12.73 -5.89 12.89
C PHE A 154 13.10 -6.83 14.05
N LYS A 155 13.62 -8.01 13.75
CA LYS A 155 14.04 -9.00 14.76
C LYS A 155 15.08 -8.43 15.73
N ARG A 156 16.03 -7.65 15.23
CA ARG A 156 17.08 -7.05 16.05
C ARG A 156 16.52 -5.95 16.95
N LEU A 157 15.54 -5.18 16.48
CA LEU A 157 14.84 -4.21 17.32
C LEU A 157 14.17 -4.89 18.52
N VAL A 158 13.44 -5.98 18.29
CA VAL A 158 12.75 -6.71 19.37
C VAL A 158 13.75 -7.23 20.41
N ILE A 159 14.89 -7.78 19.97
CA ILE A 159 15.97 -8.23 20.86
C ILE A 159 16.51 -7.06 21.69
N LEU A 160 16.79 -5.92 21.07
CA LEU A 160 17.30 -4.73 21.78
C LEU A 160 16.31 -4.20 22.81
N LEU A 161 15.01 -4.21 22.50
CA LEU A 161 13.96 -3.81 23.45
C LEU A 161 13.93 -4.75 24.66
N ALA A 162 14.00 -6.07 24.43
CA ALA A 162 14.05 -7.07 25.51
C ALA A 162 15.33 -6.92 26.37
N GLU A 163 16.49 -6.76 25.74
CA GLU A 163 17.77 -6.54 26.45
C GLU A 163 17.75 -5.25 27.27
N SER A 164 17.11 -4.19 26.76
CA SER A 164 16.96 -2.93 27.50
C SER A 164 16.08 -3.10 28.73
N GLU A 165 14.96 -3.82 28.62
CA GLU A 165 14.06 -4.11 29.73
C GLU A 165 14.80 -4.87 30.84
N HIS A 166 15.56 -5.90 30.50
CA HIS A 166 16.34 -6.67 31.48
C HIS A 166 17.35 -5.80 32.24
N LYS A 167 18.01 -4.85 31.56
CA LYS A 167 18.95 -3.90 32.20
C LYS A 167 18.24 -2.93 33.12
N PHE A 168 17.07 -2.41 32.73
CA PHE A 168 16.28 -1.53 33.58
C PHE A 168 15.71 -2.27 34.80
N ALA A 169 15.21 -3.49 34.61
CA ALA A 169 14.69 -4.32 35.69
C ALA A 169 15.79 -4.73 36.69
N SER A 170 17.02 -5.00 36.22
CA SER A 170 18.15 -5.29 37.11
C SER A 170 18.60 -4.06 37.90
N LEU A 171 18.55 -2.86 37.31
CA LEU A 171 18.83 -1.59 38.02
C LEU A 171 17.83 -1.31 39.14
N ILE A 172 16.53 -1.55 38.91
CA ILE A 172 15.47 -1.31 39.91
C ILE A 172 15.51 -2.36 41.04
N ARG A 173 15.92 -3.59 40.75
CA ARG A 173 16.03 -4.65 41.78
C ARG A 173 17.23 -4.48 42.72
N VAL A 174 18.18 -3.61 42.39
CA VAL A 174 19.39 -3.35 43.18
C VAL A 174 19.26 -2.04 43.99
N SER A 175 18.20 -1.25 43.77
CA SER A 175 17.80 -0.09 44.60
C SER A 175 16.77 -0.46 45.65
#